data_AF-A0A6B2G2S7-F1
#
_entry.id   AF-A0A6B2G2S7-F1
#
_cell.length_a   1.000
_cell.length_b   1.000
_cell.length_c   1.000
_cell.angle_alpha   90.00
_cell.angle_beta   90.00
_cell.angle_gamma   90.00
#
_symmetry.space_group_name_H-M   'P 1'
#
loop_
_entity.id
_entity.type
_entity.pdbx_description
1 polymer ?
#
loop_
_entity_poly.entity_id
_entity_poly.type
_entity_poly.pdbx_seq_one_letter_code
_entity_poly.pdbx_strand_id
1 'polypeptide(L)'
;TPGQVDLIKIGQARKSLVGVKLDQVSDSVTGQTVVDPKGYLTGLQSSIPSCGGDIGDIKKARKLLTSVTASNPKHAQGWIASARLEEVTGQIAKARSIIMKGTQECPTSEEIWLEAIRLQPEDTAKHIISLAINSNPLSIKLWLKAGELEKGNITAQRRIYRKGLENISNSVRLWKAAVELEDPADARILLGRAVECCPHSVELWLALAKLETYTEARKVL
;
A
#
# COMPACT_ATOMS: atom_id res chain seq x y z
N THR A 1 84.36 5.47 5.35
CA THR A 1 83.02 5.22 4.78
C THR A 1 82.00 6.14 5.44
N PRO A 2 81.75 7.33 4.89
CA PRO A 2 80.72 8.24 5.41
C PRO A 2 79.40 8.07 4.63
N GLY A 3 78.30 8.10 5.38
CA GLY A 3 76.99 7.54 5.02
C GLY A 3 76.29 8.15 3.81
N GLN A 4 75.78 7.26 2.97
CA GLN A 4 74.89 7.58 1.87
C GLN A 4 73.54 8.06 2.42
N VAL A 5 73.26 9.35 2.23
CA VAL A 5 72.03 10.00 2.70
C VAL A 5 70.87 9.54 1.82
N ASP A 6 69.97 8.76 2.40
CA ASP A 6 68.83 8.16 1.70
C ASP A 6 67.69 9.19 1.57
N LEU A 7 67.70 9.93 0.45
CA LEU A 7 66.78 11.03 0.16
C LEU A 7 65.30 10.60 0.20
N ILE A 8 65.00 9.32 -0.05
CA ILE A 8 63.65 8.75 0.03
C ILE A 8 63.16 8.76 1.49
N LYS A 9 64.04 8.38 2.44
CA LYS A 9 63.72 8.39 3.87
C LYS A 9 63.51 9.81 4.40
N ILE A 10 64.31 10.77 3.94
CA ILE A 10 64.14 12.18 4.27
C ILE A 10 62.81 12.71 3.71
N GLY A 11 62.47 12.34 2.47
CA GLY A 11 61.18 12.70 1.86
C GLY A 11 59.98 12.11 2.60
N GLN A 12 60.05 10.85 3.02
CA GLN A 12 59.02 10.19 3.82
C GLN A 12 58.86 10.85 5.20
N ALA A 13 59.97 11.13 5.89
CA ALA A 13 59.96 11.80 7.18
C ALA A 13 59.37 13.23 7.10
N ARG A 14 59.68 13.97 6.03
CA ARG A 14 59.08 15.29 5.80
C ARG A 14 57.58 15.17 5.49
N LYS A 15 57.16 14.14 4.73
CA LYS A 15 55.75 13.89 4.41
C LYS A 15 54.93 13.51 5.64
N SER A 16 55.47 12.71 6.55
CA SER A 16 54.79 12.39 7.82
C SER A 16 54.70 13.62 8.73
N LEU A 17 55.74 14.45 8.80
CA LEU A 17 55.71 15.69 9.57
C LEU A 17 54.64 16.67 9.03
N VAL A 18 54.51 16.76 7.71
CA VAL A 18 53.46 17.55 7.06
C VAL A 18 52.08 16.97 7.38
N GLY A 19 51.92 15.64 7.38
CA GLY A 19 50.69 14.96 7.80
C GLY A 19 50.27 15.32 9.21
N VAL A 20 51.19 15.23 10.18
CA VAL A 20 50.92 15.59 11.58
C VAL A 20 50.48 17.05 11.73
N LYS A 21 51.10 17.96 10.96
CA LYS A 21 50.75 19.39 11.02
C LYS A 21 49.40 19.69 10.37
N LEU A 22 49.03 18.93 9.34
CA LEU A 22 47.71 18.98 8.73
C LEU A 22 46.64 18.43 9.68
N ASP A 23 46.91 17.33 10.38
CA ASP A 23 45.99 16.76 11.39
C ASP A 23 45.75 17.77 12.54
N GLN A 24 46.80 18.43 13.02
CA GLN A 24 46.67 19.47 14.05
C GLN A 24 45.78 20.64 13.62
N VAL A 25 45.85 21.03 12.35
CA VAL A 25 44.97 22.06 11.78
C VAL A 25 43.56 21.51 11.54
N SER A 26 43.45 20.24 11.15
CA SER A 26 42.20 19.52 10.90
C SER A 26 41.37 19.33 12.17
N ASP A 27 42.01 19.04 13.31
CA ASP A 27 41.35 18.89 14.61
C ASP A 27 40.64 20.17 15.08
N SER A 28 41.09 21.34 14.60
CA SER A 28 40.45 22.63 14.86
C SER A 28 39.24 22.90 13.95
N VAL A 29 39.01 22.09 12.92
CA VAL A 29 37.91 22.23 11.96
C VAL A 29 36.74 21.37 12.43
N THR A 30 35.74 22.02 13.02
CA THR A 30 34.48 21.35 13.40
C THR A 30 33.59 21.13 12.16
N GLY A 31 32.79 20.06 12.16
CA GLY A 31 31.86 19.74 11.06
C GLY A 31 32.41 18.80 9.97
N GLN A 32 33.59 18.21 10.16
CA GLN A 32 34.04 17.12 9.30
C GLN A 32 33.16 15.87 9.54
N THR A 33 32.58 15.32 8.47
CA THR A 33 31.82 14.08 8.53
C THR A 33 32.67 12.94 7.98
N VAL A 34 33.07 12.02 8.84
CA VAL A 34 33.73 10.77 8.44
C VAL A 34 32.73 9.65 8.58
N VAL A 35 32.38 9.03 7.46
CA VAL A 35 31.54 7.82 7.46
C VAL A 35 32.45 6.63 7.75
N ASP A 36 32.12 5.82 8.76
CA ASP A 36 32.84 4.57 9.03
C ASP A 36 32.68 3.61 7.84
N PRO A 37 33.77 3.24 7.13
CA PRO A 37 33.69 2.35 5.98
C PRO A 37 33.07 0.99 6.32
N LYS A 38 33.29 0.48 7.55
CA LYS A 38 32.74 -0.81 7.97
C LYS A 38 31.24 -0.72 8.27
N GLY A 39 30.82 0.32 8.98
CA GLY A 39 29.40 0.63 9.20
C GLY A 39 28.66 0.87 7.88
N TYR A 40 29.27 1.57 6.93
CA TYR A 40 28.70 1.81 5.61
C TYR A 40 28.50 0.51 4.82
N LEU A 41 29.52 -0.35 4.75
CA LEU A 41 29.42 -1.65 4.08
C LEU A 41 28.39 -2.58 4.74
N THR A 42 28.30 -2.54 6.07
CA THR A 42 27.28 -3.31 6.82
C THR A 42 25.87 -2.80 6.51
N GLY A 43 25.69 -1.47 6.40
CA GLY A 43 24.43 -0.86 5.98
C GLY A 43 24.07 -1.15 4.52
N LEU A 44 25.05 -1.26 3.63
CA LEU A 44 24.81 -1.70 2.26
C LEU A 44 24.37 -3.16 2.20
N GLN A 45 24.99 -4.03 2.99
CA GLN A 45 24.65 -5.46 3.03
C GLN A 45 23.22 -5.69 3.53
N SER A 46 22.73 -4.89 4.49
CA SER A 46 21.34 -4.95 4.96
C SER A 46 20.32 -4.39 3.97
N SER A 47 20.77 -3.58 3.00
CA SER A 47 19.93 -2.96 1.98
C SER A 47 19.72 -3.83 0.73
N ILE A 48 20.45 -4.95 0.62
CA ILE A 48 20.30 -5.86 -0.53
C ILE A 48 18.95 -6.58 -0.41
N PRO A 49 18.04 -6.44 -1.39
CA PRO A 49 16.79 -7.17 -1.38
C PRO A 49 17.05 -8.68 -1.36
N SER A 50 16.57 -9.38 -0.33
CA SER A 50 16.68 -10.84 -0.20
C SER A 50 15.90 -11.61 -1.28
N CYS A 51 15.03 -10.94 -2.03
CA CYS A 51 14.16 -11.49 -3.06
C CYS A 51 14.64 -11.10 -4.47
N GLY A 52 15.84 -11.55 -4.84
CA GLY A 52 16.40 -11.32 -6.17
C GLY A 52 16.16 -12.50 -7.10
N GLY A 53 15.07 -12.48 -7.88
CA GLY A 53 14.96 -13.33 -9.06
C GLY A 53 16.07 -12.98 -10.07
N ASP A 54 16.42 -13.91 -10.97
CA ASP A 54 17.45 -13.67 -11.98
C ASP A 54 17.15 -12.41 -12.79
N ILE A 55 18.07 -11.44 -12.77
CA ILE A 55 17.90 -10.14 -13.41
C ILE A 55 17.61 -10.25 -14.92
N GLY A 56 18.10 -11.31 -15.55
CA GLY A 56 17.83 -11.64 -16.95
C GLY A 56 16.36 -12.02 -17.19
N ASP A 57 15.78 -12.83 -16.31
CA ASP A 57 14.40 -13.29 -16.43
C ASP A 57 13.41 -12.19 -16.05
N ILE A 58 13.77 -11.31 -15.11
CA ILE A 58 12.98 -10.09 -14.81
C ILE A 58 12.85 -9.20 -16.06
N LYS A 59 13.92 -9.03 -16.84
CA LYS A 59 13.87 -8.24 -18.09
C LYS A 59 12.98 -8.91 -19.15
N LYS A 60 13.07 -10.24 -19.30
CA LYS A 60 12.19 -10.99 -20.21
C LYS A 60 10.72 -10.88 -19.77
N ALA A 61 10.44 -11.05 -18.48
CA ALA A 61 9.11 -10.93 -17.91
C ALA A 61 8.52 -9.53 -18.13
N ARG A 62 9.31 -8.48 -17.92
CA ARG A 62 8.89 -7.09 -18.20
C ARG A 62 8.50 -6.90 -19.67
N LYS A 63 9.31 -7.40 -20.60
CA LYS A 63 9.02 -7.32 -22.04
C LYS A 63 7.73 -8.07 -22.40
N LEU A 64 7.55 -9.27 -21.85
CA LEU A 64 6.36 -10.08 -22.03
C LEU A 64 5.11 -9.35 -21.50
N LEU A 65 5.14 -8.88 -20.25
CA LEU A 65 4.00 -8.19 -19.63
C LEU A 65 3.66 -6.89 -20.34
N THR A 66 4.67 -6.14 -20.80
CA THR A 66 4.44 -4.93 -21.62
C THR A 66 3.77 -5.27 -22.96
N SER A 67 4.16 -6.39 -23.58
CA SER A 67 3.50 -6.88 -24.79
C SER A 67 2.05 -7.32 -24.51
N VAL A 68 1.81 -7.97 -23.37
CA VAL A 68 0.47 -8.40 -22.95
C VAL A 68 -0.44 -7.20 -22.73
N THR A 69 -0.01 -6.20 -21.97
CA THR A 69 -0.82 -5.00 -21.71
C THR A 69 -1.04 -4.16 -22.96
N ALA A 70 -0.07 -4.11 -23.88
CA ALA A 70 -0.24 -3.45 -25.18
C ALA A 70 -1.21 -4.20 -26.10
N SER A 71 -1.16 -5.54 -26.13
CA SER A 71 -2.04 -6.36 -26.97
C SER A 71 -3.48 -6.41 -26.45
N ASN A 72 -3.66 -6.41 -25.13
CA ASN A 72 -4.96 -6.45 -24.49
C ASN A 72 -5.04 -5.43 -23.34
N PRO A 73 -5.30 -4.15 -23.65
CA PRO A 73 -5.42 -3.10 -22.64
C PRO A 73 -6.57 -3.32 -21.66
N LYS A 74 -7.61 -4.07 -22.05
CA LYS A 74 -8.79 -4.36 -21.22
C LYS A 74 -8.56 -5.49 -20.21
N HIS A 75 -7.40 -6.13 -20.23
CA HIS A 75 -7.09 -7.23 -19.33
C HIS A 75 -6.48 -6.74 -18.02
N ALA A 76 -7.33 -6.57 -17.00
CA ALA A 76 -6.93 -6.07 -15.68
C ALA A 76 -5.80 -6.88 -15.02
N GLN A 77 -5.81 -8.21 -15.15
CA GLN A 77 -4.78 -9.08 -14.55
C GLN A 77 -3.40 -8.86 -15.17
N GLY A 78 -3.31 -8.46 -16.44
CA GLY A 78 -2.05 -8.12 -17.10
C GLY A 78 -1.40 -6.88 -16.47
N TRP A 79 -2.19 -5.85 -16.19
CA TRP A 79 -1.74 -4.64 -15.51
C TRP A 79 -1.31 -4.90 -14.06
N ILE A 80 -2.09 -5.70 -13.33
CA ILE A 80 -1.78 -6.11 -11.96
C ILE A 80 -0.45 -6.89 -11.92
N ALA A 81 -0.28 -7.87 -12.81
CA ALA A 81 0.95 -8.65 -12.91
C ALA A 81 2.15 -7.76 -13.25
N SER A 82 1.99 -6.82 -14.18
CA SER A 82 3.06 -5.88 -14.54
C SER A 82 3.49 -5.01 -13.37
N ALA A 83 2.55 -4.54 -12.54
CA ALA A 83 2.90 -3.72 -11.40
C ALA A 83 3.46 -4.51 -10.22
N ARG A 84 2.95 -5.72 -9.96
CA ARG A 84 3.54 -6.64 -8.97
C ARG A 84 4.98 -7.02 -9.32
N LEU A 85 5.27 -7.20 -10.61
CA LEU A 85 6.65 -7.40 -11.06
C LEU A 85 7.53 -6.21 -10.68
N GLU A 86 7.10 -4.97 -10.96
CA GLU A 86 7.90 -3.79 -10.61
C GLU A 86 8.04 -3.61 -9.09
N GLU A 87 7.02 -3.95 -8.31
CA GLU A 87 7.07 -3.95 -6.84
C GLU A 87 8.13 -4.92 -6.30
N VAL A 88 8.17 -6.15 -6.80
CA VAL A 88 9.19 -7.15 -6.41
C VAL A 88 10.59 -6.70 -6.79
N THR A 89 10.74 -5.94 -7.88
CA THR A 89 12.04 -5.35 -8.27
C THR A 89 12.44 -4.11 -7.48
N GLY A 90 11.61 -3.67 -6.52
CA GLY A 90 11.84 -2.46 -5.71
C GLY A 90 11.48 -1.14 -6.42
N GLN A 91 10.91 -1.18 -7.63
CA GLN A 91 10.54 0.00 -8.40
C GLN A 91 9.08 0.42 -8.16
N ILE A 92 8.77 0.75 -6.91
CA ILE A 92 7.40 1.07 -6.45
C ILE A 92 6.80 2.27 -7.22
N ALA A 93 7.60 3.29 -7.53
CA ALA A 93 7.13 4.46 -8.28
C ALA A 93 6.64 4.09 -9.70
N LYS A 94 7.34 3.15 -10.37
CA LYS A 94 6.91 2.65 -11.69
C LYS A 94 5.69 1.76 -11.56
N ALA A 95 5.63 0.90 -10.55
CA ALA A 95 4.46 0.06 -10.27
C ALA A 95 3.18 0.92 -10.12
N ARG A 96 3.26 2.01 -9.35
CA ARG A 96 2.16 2.98 -9.18
C ARG A 96 1.73 3.61 -10.50
N SER A 97 2.69 4.07 -11.31
CA SER A 97 2.38 4.65 -12.62
C SER A 97 1.71 3.66 -13.57
N ILE A 98 2.17 2.40 -13.58
CA ILE A 98 1.61 1.33 -14.42
C ILE A 98 0.18 1.02 -14.02
N ILE A 99 -0.10 0.83 -12.73
CA ILE A 99 -1.48 0.55 -12.28
C ILE A 99 -2.40 1.74 -12.52
N MET A 100 -1.95 2.99 -12.31
CA MET A 100 -2.77 4.16 -12.62
C MET A 100 -3.12 4.28 -14.10
N LYS A 101 -2.25 3.82 -15.01
CA LYS A 101 -2.59 3.68 -16.43
C LYS A 101 -3.61 2.55 -16.63
N GLY A 102 -3.39 1.42 -15.97
CA GLY A 102 -4.31 0.29 -16.03
C GLY A 102 -5.72 0.64 -15.54
N THR A 103 -5.88 1.48 -14.51
CA THR A 103 -7.21 1.90 -14.03
C THR A 103 -7.95 2.78 -15.04
N GLN A 104 -7.24 3.56 -15.85
CA GLN A 104 -7.82 4.35 -16.94
C GLN A 104 -8.29 3.46 -18.10
N GLU A 105 -7.50 2.43 -18.44
CA GLU A 105 -7.83 1.47 -19.50
C GLU A 105 -8.93 0.48 -19.08
N CYS A 106 -8.98 0.12 -17.79
CA CYS A 106 -9.89 -0.86 -17.21
C CYS A 106 -10.74 -0.27 -16.06
N PRO A 107 -11.65 0.69 -16.31
CA PRO A 107 -12.42 1.32 -15.23
C PRO A 107 -13.43 0.38 -14.57
N THR A 108 -13.87 -0.66 -15.27
CA THR A 108 -14.92 -1.58 -14.81
C THR A 108 -14.42 -2.62 -13.81
N SER A 109 -13.13 -2.94 -13.83
CA SER A 109 -12.60 -4.08 -13.09
C SER A 109 -12.31 -3.70 -11.64
N GLU A 110 -12.91 -4.39 -10.66
CA GLU A 110 -12.70 -4.07 -9.25
C GLU A 110 -11.29 -4.40 -8.75
N GLU A 111 -10.70 -5.49 -9.25
CA GLU A 111 -9.40 -6.01 -8.79
C GLU A 111 -8.25 -5.02 -9.03
N ILE A 112 -8.28 -4.27 -10.15
CA ILE A 112 -7.22 -3.31 -10.46
C ILE A 112 -7.30 -2.08 -9.54
N TRP A 113 -8.50 -1.64 -9.19
CA TRP A 113 -8.72 -0.56 -8.24
C TRP A 113 -8.26 -0.94 -6.84
N LEU A 114 -8.53 -2.18 -6.41
CA LEU A 114 -8.06 -2.69 -5.11
C LEU A 114 -6.53 -2.74 -5.05
N GLU A 115 -5.88 -3.20 -6.12
CA GLU A 115 -4.41 -3.23 -6.20
C GLU A 115 -3.82 -1.80 -6.24
N ALA A 116 -4.47 -0.86 -6.93
CA ALA A 116 -4.07 0.56 -6.96
C ALA A 116 -4.07 1.18 -5.57
N ILE A 117 -5.12 0.91 -4.80
CA ILE A 117 -5.26 1.38 -3.42
C ILE A 117 -4.17 0.78 -2.54
N ARG A 118 -3.83 -0.50 -2.72
CA ARG A 118 -2.79 -1.18 -1.93
C ARG A 118 -1.40 -0.57 -2.12
N LEU A 119 -1.05 -0.19 -3.35
CA LEU A 119 0.29 0.32 -3.66
C LEU A 119 0.50 1.79 -3.30
N GLN A 120 -0.59 2.54 -3.18
CA GLN A 120 -0.57 3.99 -3.05
C GLN A 120 -0.61 4.42 -1.57
N PRO A 121 0.04 5.54 -1.16
CA PRO A 121 -0.11 6.09 0.18
C PRO A 121 -1.55 6.48 0.50
N GLU A 122 -1.91 6.46 1.78
CA GLU A 122 -3.29 6.59 2.28
C GLU A 122 -4.01 7.85 1.76
N ASP A 123 -3.34 9.00 1.73
CA ASP A 123 -3.96 10.26 1.28
C ASP A 123 -4.43 10.19 -0.16
N THR A 124 -3.57 9.66 -1.03
CA THR A 124 -3.87 9.45 -2.44
C THR A 124 -4.79 8.25 -2.68
N ALA A 125 -4.75 7.24 -1.82
CA ALA A 125 -5.65 6.09 -1.89
C ALA A 125 -7.12 6.51 -1.70
N LYS A 126 -7.40 7.50 -0.83
CA LYS A 126 -8.74 8.09 -0.65
C LYS A 126 -9.27 8.74 -1.94
N HIS A 127 -8.40 9.41 -2.69
CA HIS A 127 -8.78 9.96 -3.98
C HIS A 127 -9.07 8.84 -5.00
N ILE A 128 -8.19 7.85 -5.10
CA ILE A 128 -8.35 6.71 -6.02
C ILE A 128 -9.63 5.93 -5.72
N ILE A 129 -9.96 5.65 -4.45
CA ILE A 129 -11.19 4.91 -4.12
C ILE A 129 -12.45 5.69 -4.50
N SER A 130 -12.46 7.01 -4.37
CA SER A 130 -13.59 7.83 -4.84
C SER A 130 -13.79 7.75 -6.35
N LEU A 131 -12.70 7.71 -7.13
CA LEU A 131 -12.75 7.49 -8.58
C LEU A 131 -13.23 6.07 -8.91
N ALA A 132 -12.78 5.08 -8.13
CA ALA A 132 -13.17 3.69 -8.29
C ALA A 132 -14.68 3.49 -8.06
N ILE A 133 -15.24 4.09 -7.00
CA ILE A 133 -16.67 4.04 -6.68
C ILE A 133 -17.50 4.72 -7.77
N ASN A 134 -17.04 5.85 -8.32
CA ASN A 134 -17.73 6.51 -9.42
C ASN A 134 -17.75 5.65 -10.70
N SER A 135 -16.68 4.89 -10.93
CA SER A 135 -16.55 4.02 -12.11
C SER A 135 -17.34 2.71 -11.95
N ASN A 136 -17.33 2.14 -10.75
CA ASN A 136 -18.05 0.90 -10.43
C ASN A 136 -18.76 1.03 -9.07
N PRO A 137 -19.98 1.60 -9.04
CA PRO A 137 -20.73 1.83 -7.80
C PRO A 137 -21.29 0.55 -7.19
N LEU A 138 -21.33 -0.55 -7.94
CA LEU A 138 -21.93 -1.83 -7.53
C LEU A 138 -20.94 -2.80 -6.88
N SER A 139 -19.65 -2.47 -6.83
CA SER A 139 -18.65 -3.34 -6.20
C SER A 139 -18.64 -3.18 -4.67
N ILE A 140 -19.07 -4.25 -3.99
CA ILE A 140 -19.05 -4.34 -2.51
C ILE A 140 -17.62 -4.22 -1.97
N LYS A 141 -16.64 -4.83 -2.65
CA LYS A 141 -15.24 -4.84 -2.19
C LYS A 141 -14.67 -3.42 -2.14
N LEU A 142 -15.01 -2.56 -3.10
CA LEU A 142 -14.58 -1.17 -3.12
C LEU A 142 -15.17 -0.39 -1.94
N TRP A 143 -16.46 -0.55 -1.66
CA TRP A 143 -17.11 0.09 -0.51
C TRP A 143 -16.50 -0.33 0.83
N LEU A 144 -16.25 -1.63 1.02
CA LEU A 144 -15.56 -2.13 2.22
C LEU A 144 -14.14 -1.56 2.32
N LYS A 145 -13.41 -1.52 1.21
CA LYS A 145 -12.05 -0.97 1.20
C LYS A 145 -12.04 0.53 1.50
N ALA A 146 -13.05 1.27 1.05
CA ALA A 146 -13.23 2.68 1.37
C ALA A 146 -13.39 2.90 2.88
N GLY A 147 -14.20 2.08 3.54
CA GLY A 147 -14.34 2.11 5.01
C GLY A 147 -13.03 1.81 5.73
N GLU A 148 -12.25 0.84 5.25
CA GLU A 148 -10.93 0.52 5.82
C GLU A 148 -9.90 1.67 5.68
N LEU A 149 -10.01 2.50 4.64
CA LEU A 149 -9.12 3.65 4.44
C LEU A 149 -9.45 4.84 5.34
N GLU A 150 -10.65 4.88 5.91
CA GLU A 150 -11.10 5.93 6.83
C GLU A 150 -11.02 5.49 8.31
N LYS A 151 -10.15 4.54 8.64
CA LYS A 151 -9.88 4.13 10.02
C LYS A 151 -9.59 5.36 10.88
N GLY A 152 -10.43 5.57 11.90
CA GLY A 152 -10.35 6.71 12.83
C GLY A 152 -11.46 7.74 12.67
N ASN A 153 -12.19 7.76 11.55
CA ASN A 153 -13.36 8.63 11.39
C ASN A 153 -14.66 7.84 11.19
N ILE A 154 -15.32 7.52 12.30
CA ILE A 154 -16.57 6.76 12.32
C ILE A 154 -17.67 7.51 11.53
N THR A 155 -17.72 8.84 11.59
CA THR A 155 -18.76 9.62 10.88
C THR A 155 -18.63 9.52 9.36
N ALA A 156 -17.40 9.50 8.85
CA ALA A 156 -17.13 9.37 7.44
C ALA A 156 -17.39 7.93 6.95
N GLN A 157 -16.98 6.92 7.72
CA GLN A 157 -17.28 5.51 7.43
C GLN A 157 -18.79 5.24 7.36
N ARG A 158 -19.59 5.78 8.30
CA ARG A 158 -21.06 5.68 8.26
C ARG A 158 -21.63 6.30 6.99
N ARG A 159 -21.12 7.46 6.56
CA ARG A 159 -21.55 8.12 5.32
C ARG A 159 -21.22 7.27 4.10
N ILE A 160 -20.04 6.66 4.06
CA ILE A 160 -19.62 5.78 2.97
C ILE A 160 -20.52 4.55 2.89
N TYR A 161 -20.74 3.84 4.00
CA TYR A 161 -21.59 2.65 3.98
C TYR A 161 -23.05 2.96 3.69
N ARG A 162 -23.61 4.07 4.18
CA ARG A 162 -24.97 4.50 3.81
C ARG A 162 -25.10 4.74 2.30
N LYS A 163 -24.14 5.45 1.69
CA LYS A 163 -24.10 5.62 0.22
C LYS A 163 -23.92 4.29 -0.51
N GLY A 164 -23.11 3.39 0.03
CA GLY A 164 -22.94 2.05 -0.53
C GLY A 164 -24.23 1.23 -0.48
N LEU A 165 -25.00 1.33 0.60
CA LEU A 165 -26.27 0.63 0.79
C LEU A 165 -27.40 1.20 -0.09
N GLU A 166 -27.37 2.50 -0.39
CA GLU A 166 -28.26 3.12 -1.40
C GLU A 166 -28.03 2.51 -2.79
N ASN A 167 -26.78 2.20 -3.13
CA ASN A 167 -26.43 1.60 -4.41
C ASN A 167 -26.57 0.07 -4.41
N ILE A 168 -26.32 -0.58 -3.28
CA ILE A 168 -26.26 -2.04 -3.13
C ILE A 168 -27.03 -2.46 -1.87
N SER A 169 -28.31 -2.76 -2.02
CA SER A 169 -29.16 -3.20 -0.91
C SER A 169 -29.06 -4.70 -0.59
N ASN A 170 -28.56 -5.52 -1.52
CA ASN A 170 -28.57 -7.00 -1.38
C ASN A 170 -27.28 -7.57 -0.73
N SER A 171 -26.37 -6.73 -0.25
CA SER A 171 -25.08 -7.21 0.27
C SER A 171 -25.10 -7.37 1.79
N VAL A 172 -25.19 -8.61 2.27
CA VAL A 172 -25.07 -8.95 3.71
C VAL A 172 -23.76 -8.43 4.29
N ARG A 173 -22.65 -8.52 3.53
CA ARG A 173 -21.33 -8.08 4.02
C ARG A 173 -21.29 -6.57 4.27
N LEU A 174 -21.94 -5.79 3.41
CA LEU A 174 -22.00 -4.34 3.57
C LEU A 174 -22.91 -3.96 4.73
N TRP A 175 -24.04 -4.66 4.90
CA TRP A 175 -24.92 -4.48 6.06
C TRP A 175 -24.21 -4.78 7.37
N LYS A 176 -23.46 -5.89 7.48
CA LYS A 176 -22.67 -6.20 8.67
C LYS A 176 -21.66 -5.11 9.01
N ALA A 177 -20.89 -4.67 8.01
CA ALA A 177 -19.89 -3.63 8.19
C ALA A 177 -20.50 -2.28 8.61
N ALA A 178 -21.72 -1.97 8.15
CA ALA A 178 -22.48 -0.81 8.63
C ALA A 178 -22.87 -1.01 10.10
N VAL A 179 -23.60 -2.08 10.41
CA VAL A 179 -24.13 -2.38 11.76
C VAL A 179 -23.05 -2.36 12.84
N GLU A 180 -21.83 -2.84 12.54
CA GLU A 180 -20.70 -2.81 13.48
C GLU A 180 -20.26 -1.39 13.89
N LEU A 181 -20.59 -0.36 13.10
CA LEU A 181 -20.26 1.04 13.36
C LEU A 181 -21.38 1.84 14.05
N GLU A 182 -22.60 1.31 14.11
CA GLU A 182 -23.76 2.02 14.67
C GLU A 182 -24.02 1.67 16.13
N ASP A 183 -24.62 2.62 16.85
CA ASP A 183 -25.11 2.43 18.21
C ASP A 183 -26.28 1.43 18.23
N PRO A 184 -26.54 0.70 19.33
CA PRO A 184 -27.53 -0.38 19.36
C PRO A 184 -28.95 0.05 18.96
N ALA A 185 -29.31 1.32 19.22
CA ALA A 185 -30.60 1.88 18.81
C ALA A 185 -30.72 2.04 17.29
N ASP A 186 -29.67 2.57 16.66
CA ASP A 186 -29.60 2.79 15.20
C ASP A 186 -29.37 1.47 14.47
N ALA A 187 -28.53 0.58 15.02
CA ALA A 187 -28.26 -0.75 14.52
C ALA A 187 -29.55 -1.57 14.38
N ARG A 188 -30.49 -1.45 15.32
CA ARG A 188 -31.81 -2.11 15.23
C ARG A 188 -32.61 -1.63 14.03
N ILE A 189 -32.69 -0.31 13.81
CA ILE A 189 -33.41 0.28 12.67
C ILE A 189 -32.76 -0.16 11.35
N LEU A 190 -31.42 -0.18 11.32
CA LEU A 190 -30.63 -0.55 10.16
C LEU A 190 -30.79 -2.04 9.83
N LEU A 191 -30.78 -2.91 10.84
CA LEU A 191 -31.03 -4.34 10.69
C LEU A 191 -32.45 -4.60 10.18
N GLY A 192 -33.47 -3.89 10.66
CA GLY A 192 -34.85 -4.06 10.16
C GLY A 192 -34.93 -3.90 8.63
N ARG A 193 -34.29 -2.85 8.10
CA ARG A 193 -34.18 -2.65 6.64
C ARG A 193 -33.31 -3.71 5.97
N ALA A 194 -32.21 -4.12 6.61
CA ALA A 194 -31.30 -5.12 6.08
C ALA A 194 -32.00 -6.47 5.86
N VAL A 195 -32.88 -6.84 6.79
CA VAL A 195 -33.62 -8.10 6.74
C VAL A 195 -34.69 -8.09 5.64
N GLU A 196 -35.35 -6.95 5.42
CA GLU A 196 -36.26 -6.76 4.28
C GLU A 196 -35.53 -6.90 2.93
N CYS A 197 -34.32 -6.35 2.84
CA CYS A 197 -33.51 -6.43 1.60
C CYS A 197 -32.85 -7.79 1.39
N CYS A 198 -32.52 -8.51 2.47
CA CYS A 198 -31.77 -9.77 2.45
C CYS A 198 -32.50 -10.87 3.26
N PRO A 199 -33.66 -11.36 2.81
CA PRO A 199 -34.49 -12.27 3.61
C PRO A 199 -33.84 -13.64 3.85
N HIS A 200 -32.91 -14.06 3.00
CA HIS A 200 -32.23 -15.35 3.11
C HIS A 200 -31.07 -15.38 4.12
N SER A 201 -30.71 -14.23 4.70
CA SER A 201 -29.54 -14.13 5.58
C SER A 201 -29.91 -14.39 7.04
N VAL A 202 -29.73 -15.63 7.50
CA VAL A 202 -29.98 -16.04 8.90
C VAL A 202 -29.18 -15.20 9.90
N GLU A 203 -27.98 -14.77 9.54
CA GLU A 203 -27.11 -14.02 10.45
C GLU A 203 -27.68 -12.63 10.80
N LEU A 204 -28.35 -11.97 9.85
CA LEU A 204 -29.00 -10.67 10.09
C LEU A 204 -30.24 -10.84 10.97
N TRP A 205 -31.03 -11.90 10.73
CA TRP A 205 -32.17 -12.26 11.57
C TRP A 205 -31.74 -12.54 13.02
N LEU A 206 -30.66 -13.30 13.22
CA LEU A 206 -30.12 -13.58 14.56
C LEU A 206 -29.54 -12.34 15.23
N ALA A 207 -28.89 -11.44 14.49
CA ALA A 207 -28.39 -10.18 15.03
C ALA A 207 -29.55 -9.28 15.48
N LEU A 208 -30.62 -9.19 14.68
CA LEU A 208 -31.81 -8.43 15.01
C LEU A 208 -32.52 -9.00 16.24
N ALA A 209 -32.72 -10.32 16.30
CA ALA A 209 -33.34 -10.99 17.45
C ALA A 209 -32.55 -10.78 18.76
N LYS A 210 -31.22 -10.63 18.71
CA LYS A 210 -30.39 -10.33 19.89
C LYS A 210 -30.52 -8.88 20.37
N LEU A 211 -30.81 -7.96 19.45
CA LEU A 211 -30.93 -6.53 19.75
C LEU A 211 -32.37 -6.14 20.14
N GLU A 212 -33.37 -6.91 19.72
CA GLU A 212 -34.77 -6.64 20.03
C GLU A 212 -35.24 -7.22 21.36
N THR A 213 -36.36 -6.67 21.86
CA THR A 213 -37.04 -7.21 23.03
C THR A 213 -37.67 -8.56 22.69
N TYR A 214 -37.82 -9.42 23.70
CA TYR A 214 -38.36 -10.77 23.55
C TYR A 214 -39.68 -10.85 22.76
N THR A 215 -40.55 -9.85 22.90
CA THR A 215 -41.85 -9.80 22.20
C THR A 215 -41.73 -9.54 20.70
N GLU A 216 -40.78 -8.69 20.29
CA GLU A 216 -40.53 -8.38 18.88
C GLU A 216 -39.66 -9.46 18.24
N ALA A 217 -38.65 -9.96 18.96
CA ALA A 217 -37.83 -11.09 18.53
C ALA A 217 -38.66 -12.35 18.21
N ARG A 218 -39.78 -12.57 18.93
CA ARG A 218 -40.71 -13.67 18.65
C ARG A 218 -41.53 -13.49 17.36
N LYS A 219 -41.71 -12.26 16.88
CA LYS A 219 -42.39 -11.98 15.59
C LYS A 219 -41.43 -12.14 14.41
N VAL A 220 -40.14 -11.96 14.68
CA VAL A 220 -39.04 -11.96 13.73
C VAL A 220 -38.52 -13.39 13.43
N LEU A 221 -38.51 -14.27 14.44
CA LEU A 221 -38.13 -15.70 14.34
C LEU A 221 -39.32 -16.59 13.96
#